data_AF-A0A4Y7SLY7-F1
#
_entry.id   AF-A0A4Y7SLY7-F1
#
_cell.length_a   1.000
_cell.length_b   1.000
_cell.length_c   1.000
_cell.angle_alpha   90.00
_cell.angle_beta   90.00
_cell.angle_gamma   90.00
#
_symmetry.space_group_name_H-M   'P 1'
#
loop_
_entity.id
_entity.type
_entity.pdbx_description
1 polymer ?
#
loop_
_entity_poly.entity_id
_entity_poly.type
_entity_poly.pdbx_seq_one_letter_code
_entity_poly.pdbx_strand_id
1 'polypeptide(L)'
;MIPGCGGCLLPFCPPYRSPCFLPCGHVFCLFCLRRLVDRWPCPLECRDHLIIIESEVQPLSLDFDTIYPKDDRTAFNQAVHSRALQGKVLRTTFILLGRGVQAVRSDLRSRLQDLLNLTKSLAEVTFYMESARFGVRCRKIELEGEIQNEYALRDRYNALRRRSSFCTAALRASVPTPQRHPSCH
;
A
#
# COMPACT_ATOMS: atom_id res chain seq x y z
N MET A 1 -25.97 31.37 -12.67
CA MET A 1 -25.55 32.78 -12.59
C MET A 1 -24.34 32.83 -11.69
N ILE A 2 -23.19 33.29 -12.17
CA ILE A 2 -22.05 33.55 -11.30
C ILE A 2 -22.37 34.88 -10.61
N PRO A 3 -22.62 34.91 -9.28
CA PRO A 3 -23.38 35.99 -8.64
C PRO A 3 -22.56 37.26 -8.37
N GLY A 4 -21.26 37.25 -8.66
CA GLY A 4 -20.35 38.35 -8.38
C GLY A 4 -19.10 37.86 -7.64
N CYS A 5 -18.25 38.80 -7.25
CA CYS A 5 -17.01 38.52 -6.54
C CYS A 5 -17.27 38.00 -5.12
N GLY A 6 -16.65 36.88 -4.71
CA GLY A 6 -16.79 36.34 -3.34
C GLY A 6 -16.30 37.27 -2.21
N GLY A 7 -15.48 38.27 -2.53
CA GLY A 7 -15.00 39.28 -1.58
C GLY A 7 -15.88 40.53 -1.48
N CYS A 8 -16.03 41.28 -2.57
CA CYS A 8 -16.80 42.53 -2.57
C CYS A 8 -18.28 42.38 -2.97
N LEU A 9 -18.73 41.19 -3.34
CA LEU A 9 -20.10 40.87 -3.80
C LEU A 9 -20.57 41.63 -5.05
N LEU A 10 -19.71 42.45 -5.64
CA LEU A 10 -20.03 43.21 -6.85
C LEU A 10 -19.94 42.33 -8.11
N PRO A 11 -20.77 42.61 -9.14
CA PRO A 11 -20.75 41.88 -10.40
C PRO A 11 -19.40 42.05 -11.13
N PHE A 12 -19.05 41.03 -11.91
CA PHE A 12 -17.87 41.08 -12.78
C PHE A 12 -18.14 41.96 -14.00
N CYS A 13 -17.19 42.83 -14.33
CA CYS A 13 -17.29 43.78 -15.43
C CYS A 13 -15.86 44.05 -15.98
N PRO A 14 -15.40 43.28 -16.97
CA PRO A 14 -14.12 43.55 -17.61
C PRO A 14 -14.09 44.92 -18.31
N PRO A 15 -12.92 45.57 -18.40
CA PRO A 15 -11.63 45.12 -17.89
C PRO A 15 -11.44 45.40 -16.38
N TYR A 16 -12.30 46.23 -15.78
CA TYR A 16 -12.09 46.76 -14.44
C TYR A 16 -12.25 45.69 -13.34
N ARG A 17 -13.19 44.77 -13.49
CA ARG A 17 -13.49 43.70 -12.50
C ARG A 17 -13.45 42.34 -13.16
N SER A 18 -12.32 42.03 -13.79
CA SER A 18 -12.07 40.71 -14.38
C SER A 18 -12.13 39.63 -13.28
N PRO A 19 -12.89 38.55 -13.50
CA PRO A 19 -12.96 37.44 -12.57
C PRO A 19 -11.68 36.60 -12.65
N CYS A 20 -11.25 36.08 -11.51
CA CYS A 20 -10.15 35.16 -11.38
C CYS A 20 -10.57 33.99 -10.49
N PHE A 21 -10.19 32.78 -10.87
CA PHE A 21 -10.34 31.57 -10.08
C PHE A 21 -9.16 31.36 -9.14
N LEU A 22 -9.48 30.97 -7.92
CA LEU A 22 -8.54 30.32 -7.00
C LEU A 22 -8.44 28.82 -7.30
N PRO A 23 -7.36 28.15 -6.85
CA PRO A 23 -7.24 26.67 -6.93
C PRO A 23 -8.39 25.92 -6.27
N CYS A 24 -9.03 26.51 -5.27
CA CYS A 24 -10.20 25.93 -4.61
C CYS A 24 -11.52 26.09 -5.40
N GLY A 25 -11.48 26.75 -6.57
CA GLY A 25 -12.64 26.96 -7.45
C GLY A 25 -13.47 28.21 -7.13
N HIS A 26 -13.17 28.96 -6.07
CA HIS A 26 -13.86 30.22 -5.78
C HIS A 26 -13.40 31.37 -6.68
N VAL A 27 -14.34 32.26 -7.00
CA VAL A 27 -14.13 33.39 -7.92
C VAL A 27 -14.08 34.71 -7.18
N PHE A 28 -13.02 35.48 -7.42
CA PHE A 28 -12.85 36.84 -6.91
C PHE A 28 -12.53 37.78 -8.06
N CYS A 29 -12.83 39.08 -7.91
CA CYS A 29 -12.32 40.06 -8.86
C CYS A 29 -10.84 40.31 -8.59
N LEU A 30 -10.09 40.69 -9.63
CA LEU A 30 -8.66 40.96 -9.54
C LEU A 30 -8.29 41.90 -8.38
N PHE A 31 -9.11 42.92 -8.10
CA PHE A 31 -8.88 43.85 -6.99
C PHE A 31 -8.99 43.20 -5.60
N CYS A 32 -10.02 42.39 -5.38
CA CYS A 32 -10.17 41.66 -4.11
C CYS A 32 -9.05 40.64 -3.95
N LEU A 33 -8.68 40.00 -5.06
CA LEU A 33 -7.67 38.97 -5.06
C LEU A 33 -6.27 39.49 -4.72
N ARG A 34 -5.87 40.63 -5.29
CA ARG A 34 -4.60 41.31 -4.95
C ARG A 34 -4.46 41.67 -3.46
N ARG A 35 -5.57 41.77 -2.73
CA ARG A 35 -5.56 42.01 -1.28
C ARG A 35 -5.44 40.73 -0.45
N LEU A 36 -5.77 39.57 -1.04
CA LEU A 36 -5.81 38.28 -0.38
C LEU A 36 -4.54 37.45 -0.63
N VAL A 37 -4.02 37.52 -1.85
CA VAL A 37 -2.81 36.82 -2.28
C VAL A 37 -1.62 37.11 -1.36
N ASP A 38 -0.84 36.06 -1.09
CA ASP A 38 0.35 36.00 -0.25
C ASP A 38 0.13 36.39 1.23
N ARG A 39 -1.11 36.60 1.64
CA ARG A 39 -1.44 37.06 3.01
C ARG A 39 -2.49 36.22 3.69
N TRP A 40 -3.51 35.78 2.96
CA TRP A 40 -4.68 35.13 3.55
C TRP A 40 -5.08 33.88 2.77
N PRO A 41 -5.63 32.87 3.46
CA PRO A 41 -6.30 31.76 2.81
C PRO A 41 -7.61 32.21 2.17
N CYS A 42 -8.27 31.28 1.47
CA CYS A 42 -9.59 31.56 0.90
C CYS A 42 -10.57 32.04 2.00
N PRO A 43 -11.18 33.23 1.85
CA PRO A 43 -12.12 33.78 2.84
C PRO A 43 -13.40 32.95 3.01
N LEU A 44 -13.66 32.02 2.10
CA LEU A 44 -14.83 31.14 2.10
C LEU A 44 -14.54 29.78 2.77
N GLU A 45 -13.43 29.68 3.52
CA GLU A 45 -13.09 28.55 4.41
C GLU A 45 -13.10 27.16 3.75
N CYS A 46 -12.74 27.09 2.47
CA CYS A 46 -12.88 25.87 1.65
C CYS A 46 -11.57 25.14 1.33
N ARG A 47 -10.43 25.69 1.74
CA ARG A 47 -9.08 25.09 1.62
C ARG A 47 -8.57 24.89 3.04
N ASP A 48 -7.59 24.01 3.25
CA ASP A 48 -6.96 23.72 4.56
C ASP A 48 -6.17 24.91 5.16
N HIS A 49 -6.74 26.11 5.13
CA HIS A 49 -6.14 27.39 5.53
C HIS A 49 -4.81 27.72 4.85
N LEU A 50 -4.55 27.11 3.70
CA LEU A 50 -3.37 27.42 2.88
C LEU A 50 -3.49 28.82 2.28
N ILE A 51 -2.41 29.58 2.41
CA ILE A 51 -2.26 30.93 1.83
C ILE A 51 -2.39 30.82 0.31
N ILE A 52 -3.13 31.75 -0.28
CA ILE A 52 -3.27 31.85 -1.73
C ILE A 52 -1.98 32.43 -2.31
N ILE A 53 -1.36 31.76 -3.29
CA ILE A 53 -0.15 32.25 -3.97
C ILE A 53 -0.54 32.88 -5.31
N GLU A 54 0.07 34.01 -5.69
CA GLU A 54 -0.30 34.75 -6.92
C GLU A 54 -0.20 33.88 -8.18
N SER A 55 0.82 33.04 -8.27
CA SER A 55 1.04 32.15 -9.43
C SER A 55 -0.01 31.05 -9.58
N GLU A 56 -0.77 30.75 -8.53
CA GLU A 56 -1.85 29.75 -8.56
C GLU A 56 -3.19 30.34 -9.03
N VAL A 57 -3.26 31.67 -9.20
CA VAL A 57 -4.45 32.37 -9.67
C VAL A 57 -4.61 32.22 -11.17
N GLN A 58 -5.80 31.83 -11.61
CA GLN A 58 -6.12 31.78 -13.04
C GLN A 58 -7.16 32.84 -13.42
N PRO A 59 -6.91 33.64 -14.47
CA PRO A 59 -7.94 34.54 -15.00
C PRO A 59 -9.10 33.70 -15.54
N LEU A 60 -10.33 34.11 -15.22
CA LEU A 60 -11.52 33.50 -15.78
C LEU A 60 -11.94 34.32 -17.00
N SER A 61 -11.71 33.77 -18.19
CA SER A 61 -12.25 34.31 -19.43
C SER A 61 -13.76 34.07 -19.47
N LEU A 62 -14.52 35.08 -19.05
CA LEU A 62 -15.95 35.14 -19.37
C LEU A 62 -16.06 35.96 -20.65
N ASP A 63 -16.50 35.32 -21.74
CA ASP A 63 -16.95 36.03 -22.93
C ASP A 63 -18.24 36.77 -22.55
N PHE A 64 -18.09 38.05 -22.24
CA PHE A 64 -19.20 38.97 -22.17
C PHE A 64 -19.48 39.40 -23.61
N ASP A 65 -20.42 38.71 -24.27
CA ASP A 65 -21.02 39.25 -25.48
C ASP A 65 -21.54 40.65 -25.13
N THR A 66 -20.88 41.66 -25.67
CA THR A 66 -21.28 43.05 -25.52
C THR A 66 -22.52 43.21 -26.36
N ILE A 67 -23.69 43.05 -25.74
CA ILE A 67 -24.96 43.34 -26.37
C ILE A 67 -25.02 44.86 -26.51
N TYR A 68 -24.59 45.36 -27.67
CA TYR A 68 -24.82 46.74 -28.06
C TYR A 68 -26.34 46.97 -28.17
N PRO A 69 -26.86 48.11 -27.69
CA PRO A 69 -28.29 48.36 -27.68
C PRO A 69 -28.74 48.79 -29.08
N LYS A 70 -29.07 47.82 -29.95
CA LYS A 70 -30.02 48.01 -31.05
C LYS A 70 -30.61 46.65 -31.46
N ASP A 71 -31.85 46.43 -31.04
CA ASP A 71 -32.81 45.39 -31.48
C ASP A 71 -32.43 43.90 -31.28
N ASP A 72 -31.93 43.55 -30.09
CA ASP A 72 -31.26 42.26 -29.84
C ASP A 72 -31.97 41.32 -28.84
N ARG A 73 -33.32 41.39 -28.72
CA ARG A 73 -34.07 40.53 -27.79
C ARG A 73 -33.93 39.03 -28.13
N THR A 74 -33.84 38.71 -29.42
CA THR A 74 -33.60 37.34 -29.93
C THR A 74 -32.18 36.86 -29.64
N ALA A 75 -31.15 37.69 -29.87
CA ALA A 75 -29.76 37.35 -29.55
C ALA A 75 -29.56 37.18 -28.05
N PHE A 76 -30.14 38.07 -27.22
CA PHE A 76 -30.15 37.91 -25.77
C PHE A 76 -30.82 36.60 -25.33
N ASN A 77 -32.01 36.29 -25.86
CA ASN A 77 -32.70 35.04 -25.54
C ASN A 77 -31.90 33.80 -25.98
N GLN A 78 -31.24 33.84 -27.14
CA GLN A 78 -30.36 32.77 -27.61
C GLN A 78 -29.13 32.60 -26.70
N ALA A 79 -28.46 33.69 -26.32
CA ALA A 79 -27.32 33.64 -25.40
C ALA A 79 -27.71 33.10 -24.01
N VAL A 80 -28.88 33.52 -23.49
CA VAL A 80 -29.44 33.00 -22.23
C VAL A 80 -29.76 31.51 -22.34
N HIS A 81 -30.36 31.06 -23.44
CA HIS A 81 -30.64 29.63 -23.68
C HIS A 81 -29.36 28.80 -23.77
N SER A 82 -28.37 29.25 -24.53
CA SER A 82 -27.07 28.59 -24.66
C SER A 82 -26.35 28.47 -23.31
N ARG A 83 -26.33 29.54 -22.51
CA ARG A 83 -25.77 29.50 -21.14
C ARG A 83 -26.55 28.58 -20.21
N ALA A 84 -27.88 28.53 -20.33
CA ALA A 84 -28.70 27.61 -19.54
C ALA A 84 -28.41 26.14 -19.89
N LEU A 85 -28.22 25.83 -21.18
CA LEU A 85 -27.82 24.50 -21.65
C LEU A 85 -26.41 24.13 -21.17
N GLN A 86 -25.43 25.02 -21.33
CA GLN A 86 -24.07 24.82 -20.81
C GLN A 86 -24.08 24.58 -19.30
N GLY A 87 -24.88 25.34 -18.54
CA GLY A 87 -25.04 25.14 -17.10
C GLY A 87 -25.63 23.76 -16.73
N LYS A 88 -26.54 23.22 -17.54
CA LYS A 88 -27.07 21.85 -17.34
C LYS A 88 -26.00 20.79 -17.61
N VAL A 89 -25.25 20.94 -18.71
CA VAL A 89 -24.16 20.02 -19.09
C VAL A 89 -23.07 20.00 -18.02
N LEU A 90 -22.65 21.16 -17.52
CA LEU A 90 -21.64 21.24 -16.46
C LEU A 90 -22.12 20.61 -15.14
N ARG A 91 -23.40 20.75 -14.79
CA ARG A 91 -23.95 20.08 -13.61
C ARG A 91 -23.96 18.56 -13.76
N THR A 92 -24.39 18.05 -14.91
CA THR A 92 -24.42 16.60 -15.15
C THR A 92 -23.01 16.01 -15.19
N THR A 93 -22.05 16.68 -15.83
CA THR A 93 -20.65 16.22 -15.82
C THR A 93 -20.06 16.24 -14.41
N PHE A 94 -20.31 17.28 -13.61
CA PHE A 94 -19.85 17.33 -12.22
C PHE A 94 -20.42 16.17 -11.38
N ILE A 95 -21.71 15.85 -11.53
CA ILE A 95 -22.34 14.72 -10.82
C ILE A 95 -21.70 13.39 -11.24
N LEU A 96 -21.47 13.19 -12.54
CA LEU A 96 -20.85 11.96 -13.06
C LEU A 96 -19.41 11.80 -12.57
N LEU A 97 -18.62 12.88 -12.60
CA LEU A 97 -17.26 12.89 -12.06
C LEU A 97 -17.26 12.61 -10.55
N GLY A 98 -18.17 13.22 -9.79
CA GLY A 98 -18.31 12.95 -8.36
C GLY A 98 -18.61 11.48 -8.06
N ARG A 99 -19.50 10.85 -8.82
CA ARG A 99 -19.79 9.41 -8.72
C ARG A 99 -18.57 8.56 -9.08
N GLY A 100 -17.85 8.92 -10.15
CA GLY A 100 -16.64 8.22 -10.56
C GLY A 100 -15.55 8.27 -9.48
N VAL A 101 -15.28 9.46 -8.93
CA VAL A 101 -14.31 9.64 -7.83
C VAL A 101 -14.72 8.83 -6.60
N GLN A 102 -16.01 8.81 -6.26
CA GLN A 102 -16.50 8.06 -5.11
C GLN A 102 -16.36 6.54 -5.32
N ALA A 103 -16.65 6.04 -6.52
CA ALA A 103 -16.46 4.63 -6.87
C ALA A 103 -14.99 4.21 -6.80
N VAL A 104 -14.07 5.02 -7.36
CA VAL A 104 -12.62 4.78 -7.28
C VAL A 104 -12.15 4.79 -5.83
N ARG A 105 -12.65 5.73 -5.01
CA ARG A 105 -12.31 5.80 -3.59
C ARG A 105 -12.77 4.55 -2.82
N SER A 106 -13.97 4.04 -3.09
CA SER A 106 -14.46 2.81 -2.45
C SER A 106 -13.66 1.59 -2.88
N ASP A 107 -13.33 1.48 -4.17
CA ASP A 107 -12.53 0.36 -4.70
C ASP A 107 -11.12 0.35 -4.09
N LEU A 108 -10.46 1.52 -4.05
CA LEU A 108 -9.14 1.67 -3.45
C LEU A 108 -9.15 1.29 -1.96
N ARG A 109 -10.19 1.70 -1.22
CA ARG A 109 -10.34 1.33 0.19
C ARG A 109 -10.50 -0.18 0.37
N SER A 110 -11.28 -0.84 -0.47
CA SER A 110 -11.43 -2.30 -0.43
C SER A 110 -10.10 -3.00 -0.69
N ARG A 111 -9.40 -2.61 -1.76
CA ARG A 111 -8.09 -3.19 -2.12
C ARG A 111 -7.05 -2.98 -1.03
N LEU A 112 -7.02 -1.81 -0.39
CA LEU A 112 -6.13 -1.56 0.75
C LEU A 112 -6.45 -2.49 1.92
N GLN A 113 -7.73 -2.74 2.20
CA GLN A 113 -8.13 -3.67 3.24
C GLN A 113 -7.72 -5.12 2.92
N ASP A 114 -7.88 -5.53 1.66
CA ASP A 114 -7.45 -6.85 1.20
C ASP A 114 -5.94 -7.04 1.33
N LEU A 115 -5.15 -6.01 0.97
CA LEU A 115 -3.70 -6.03 1.16
C LEU A 115 -3.32 -6.12 2.64
N LEU A 116 -4.01 -5.40 3.53
CA LEU A 116 -3.78 -5.50 4.98
C LEU A 116 -4.14 -6.87 5.55
N ASN A 117 -5.15 -7.55 4.99
CA ASN A 117 -5.49 -8.91 5.39
C ASN A 117 -4.42 -9.90 4.91
N LEU A 118 -3.97 -9.75 3.65
CA LEU A 118 -2.92 -10.58 3.08
C LEU A 118 -1.60 -10.47 3.86
N THR A 119 -1.21 -9.27 4.29
CA THR A 119 0.03 -9.08 5.08
C THR A 119 -0.06 -9.78 6.44
N LYS A 120 -1.22 -9.78 7.09
CA LYS A 120 -1.43 -10.54 8.34
C LYS A 120 -1.28 -12.05 8.11
N SER A 121 -1.93 -12.59 7.08
CA SER A 121 -1.82 -14.02 6.76
C SER A 121 -0.38 -14.41 6.40
N LEU A 122 0.36 -13.56 5.67
CA LEU A 122 1.78 -13.79 5.38
C LEU A 122 2.64 -13.80 6.66
N ALA A 123 2.36 -12.91 7.61
CA ALA A 123 3.07 -12.90 8.89
C ALA A 123 2.83 -14.19 9.69
N GLU A 124 1.59 -14.70 9.72
CA GLU A 124 1.26 -15.97 10.37
C GLU A 124 1.99 -17.14 9.71
N VAL A 125 1.94 -17.25 8.38
CA VAL A 125 2.66 -18.30 7.64
C VAL A 125 4.16 -18.23 7.89
N THR A 126 4.74 -17.03 7.90
CA THR A 126 6.16 -16.83 8.18
C THR A 126 6.53 -17.33 9.58
N PHE A 127 5.72 -17.00 10.58
CA PHE A 127 5.90 -17.50 11.94
C PHE A 127 5.84 -19.03 12.02
N TYR A 128 4.86 -19.66 11.36
CA TYR A 128 4.78 -21.12 11.31
C TYR A 128 5.99 -21.75 10.62
N MET A 129 6.47 -21.17 9.53
CA MET A 129 7.66 -21.66 8.83
C MET A 129 8.91 -21.54 9.69
N GLU A 130 9.09 -20.45 10.44
CA GLU A 130 10.21 -20.26 11.35
C GLU A 130 10.18 -21.26 12.51
N SER A 131 9.00 -21.47 13.09
CA SER A 131 8.77 -22.47 14.14
C SER A 131 9.08 -23.90 13.65
N ALA A 132 8.58 -24.27 12.46
CA ALA A 132 8.88 -25.56 11.84
C ALA A 132 10.38 -25.72 11.56
N ARG A 133 11.03 -24.68 11.03
CA ARG A 133 12.48 -24.68 10.77
C ARG A 133 13.29 -24.81 12.07
N PHE A 134 12.82 -24.23 13.17
CA PHE A 134 13.42 -24.43 14.48
C PHE A 134 13.26 -25.89 14.94
N GLY A 135 12.06 -26.46 14.86
CA GLY A 135 11.80 -27.85 15.20
C GLY A 135 12.68 -28.85 14.42
N VAL A 136 12.83 -28.65 13.11
CA VAL A 136 13.72 -29.47 12.27
C VAL A 136 15.19 -29.35 12.72
N ARG A 137 15.64 -28.16 13.11
CA ARG A 137 17.00 -27.95 13.63
C ARG A 137 17.23 -28.68 14.95
N CYS A 138 16.28 -28.60 15.89
CA CYS A 138 16.35 -29.34 17.15
C CYS A 138 16.42 -30.85 16.91
N ARG A 139 15.53 -31.38 16.06
CA ARG A 139 15.51 -32.83 15.77
C ARG A 139 16.78 -33.31 15.08
N LYS A 140 17.39 -32.47 14.23
CA LYS A 140 18.70 -32.76 13.63
C LYS A 140 19.78 -32.94 14.70
N ILE A 141 19.85 -32.04 15.69
CA ILE A 141 20.85 -32.11 16.78
C ILE A 141 20.63 -33.38 17.61
N GLU A 142 19.38 -33.72 17.92
CA GLU A 142 19.04 -34.95 18.65
C GLU A 142 19.50 -36.20 17.89
N LEU A 143 19.21 -36.28 16.59
CA LEU A 143 19.63 -37.40 15.74
C LEU A 143 21.15 -37.50 15.64
N GLU A 144 21.85 -36.38 15.52
CA GLU A 144 23.32 -36.36 15.53
C GLU A 144 23.88 -36.92 16.86
N GLY A 145 23.25 -36.60 17.99
CA GLY A 145 23.58 -37.18 19.30
C GLY A 145 23.28 -38.68 19.39
N GLU A 146 22.14 -39.14 18.88
CA GLU A 146 21.77 -40.56 18.81
C GLU A 146 22.78 -41.36 17.96
N ILE A 147 23.18 -40.83 16.80
CA ILE A 147 24.19 -41.41 15.92
C ILE A 147 25.54 -41.54 16.64
N GLN A 148 25.98 -40.49 17.34
CA GLN A 148 27.23 -40.54 18.12
C GLN A 148 27.17 -41.60 19.24
N ASN A 149 26.05 -41.71 19.92
CA ASN A 149 25.83 -42.74 20.94
C ASN A 149 25.87 -44.16 20.34
N GLU A 150 25.27 -44.36 19.16
CA GLU A 150 25.32 -45.65 18.46
C GLU A 150 26.75 -46.04 18.09
N TYR A 151 27.55 -45.10 17.58
CA TYR A 151 28.97 -45.33 17.31
C TYR A 151 29.74 -45.71 18.58
N ALA A 152 29.53 -44.98 19.69
CA ALA A 152 30.18 -45.29 20.97
C ALA A 152 29.79 -46.69 21.50
N LEU A 153 28.52 -47.09 21.37
CA LEU A 153 28.06 -48.42 21.74
C LEU A 153 28.67 -49.51 20.85
N ARG A 154 28.75 -49.27 19.54
CA ARG A 154 29.39 -50.19 18.58
C ARG A 154 30.87 -50.39 18.92
N ASP A 155 31.59 -49.34 19.28
CA ASP A 155 32.99 -49.43 19.69
C ASP A 155 33.17 -50.24 20.98
N ARG A 156 32.31 -50.03 21.98
CA ARG A 156 32.30 -50.83 23.22
C ARG A 156 32.01 -52.29 22.94
N TYR A 157 31.02 -52.58 22.11
CA TYR A 157 30.69 -53.94 21.69
C TYR A 157 31.88 -54.61 20.99
N ASN A 158 32.54 -53.93 20.05
CA ASN A 158 33.72 -54.43 19.36
C ASN A 158 34.91 -54.67 20.31
N ALA A 159 35.10 -53.83 21.32
CA ALA A 159 36.11 -54.04 22.36
C ALA A 159 35.82 -55.29 23.20
N LEU A 160 34.57 -55.46 23.66
CA LEU A 160 34.15 -56.65 24.41
C LEU A 160 34.28 -57.93 23.58
N ARG A 161 33.89 -57.89 22.31
CA ARG A 161 34.03 -59.00 21.37
C ARG A 161 35.49 -59.43 21.22
N ARG A 162 36.41 -58.48 21.05
CA ARG A 162 37.86 -58.75 20.99
C ARG A 162 38.39 -59.41 22.26
N ARG A 163 38.00 -58.90 23.44
CA ARG A 163 38.38 -59.49 24.73
C ARG A 163 37.85 -60.91 24.89
N SER A 164 36.59 -61.14 24.54
CA SER A 164 35.98 -62.47 24.57
C SER A 164 36.72 -63.46 23.65
N SER A 165 36.99 -63.07 22.39
CA SER A 165 37.75 -63.92 21.47
C SER A 165 39.15 -64.26 21.97
N PHE A 166 39.82 -63.31 22.63
CA PHE A 166 41.13 -63.54 23.24
C PHE A 166 41.04 -64.55 24.39
N CYS A 167 40.08 -64.39 25.30
CA CYS A 167 39.85 -65.34 26.40
C CYS A 167 39.50 -66.74 25.88
N THR A 168 38.65 -66.86 24.86
CA THR A 168 38.31 -68.15 24.25
C THR A 168 39.52 -68.83 23.60
N ALA A 169 40.38 -68.06 22.91
CA ALA A 169 41.61 -68.59 22.32
C ALA A 169 42.60 -69.06 23.39
N ALA A 170 42.79 -68.28 24.47
CA ALA A 170 43.63 -68.65 25.60
C ALA A 170 43.14 -69.93 26.29
N LEU A 171 41.82 -70.03 26.54
CA LEU A 171 41.22 -71.24 27.12
C LEU A 171 41.44 -72.47 26.23
N ARG A 172 41.25 -72.36 24.91
CA ARG A 172 41.51 -73.46 23.97
C ARG A 172 42.98 -73.89 23.97
N ALA A 173 43.92 -72.95 24.06
CA ALA A 173 45.35 -73.26 24.13
C ALA A 173 45.73 -73.96 25.44
N SER A 174 45.01 -73.70 26.54
CA SER A 174 45.26 -74.32 27.85
C SER A 174 44.68 -75.73 28.03
N VAL A 175 43.80 -76.20 27.13
CA VAL A 175 43.28 -77.57 27.19
C VAL A 175 44.36 -78.52 26.64
N PRO A 176 44.88 -79.46 27.46
CA PRO A 176 45.89 -80.39 27.00
C PRO A 176 45.31 -81.25 25.87
N THR A 177 46.06 -81.37 24.77
CA THR A 177 45.68 -82.24 23.67
C THR A 177 45.64 -83.67 24.21
N PRO A 178 44.54 -84.41 24.03
CA PRO A 178 44.48 -85.80 24.50
C PRO A 178 45.60 -86.57 23.82
N GLN A 179 46.55 -87.07 24.61
CA GLN A 179 47.62 -87.92 24.12
C GLN A 179 46.94 -89.12 23.47
N ARG A 180 47.09 -89.27 22.15
CA ARG A 180 46.66 -90.47 21.45
C ARG A 180 47.48 -91.61 22.04
N HIS A 181 46.85 -92.43 22.87
CA HIS A 181 47.45 -93.68 23.32
C HIS A 181 47.74 -94.54 22.08
N PRO A 182 48.98 -95.04 21.92
CA PRO A 182 49.29 -95.97 20.85
C PRO A 182 48.49 -97.26 21.10
N SER A 183 47.70 -97.65 20.11
CA SER A 183 47.00 -98.93 20.07
C SER A 183 48.05 -100.05 20.06
N CYS A 184 48.16 -100.80 21.15
CA CYS A 184 48.93 -102.05 21.15
C CYS A 184 48.12 -103.14 20.44
N HIS A 185 48.71 -103.65 19.35
CA HIS A 185 48.40 -104.96 18.75
C HIS A 185 49.11 -106.06 19.53
#